data_AF-A0ABD3WXW1-F1
#
_entry.id   AF-A0ABD3WXW1-F1
#
_cell.length_a   1.000
_cell.length_b   1.000
_cell.length_c   1.000
_cell.angle_alpha   90.00
_cell.angle_beta   90.00
_cell.angle_gamma   90.00
#
_symmetry.space_group_name_H-M   'P 1'
#
loop_
_entity.id
_entity.type
_entity.pdbx_description
1 polymer ?
#
loop_
_entity_poly.entity_id
_entity_poly.type
_entity_poly.pdbx_seq_one_letter_code
_entity_poly.pdbx_strand_id
1 'polypeptide(L)'
;MVISLKTKDNTRAPSDDELFDLSRQLNKHDKEWWLLAKLLGLSDKQIDEIEQTKGDTHIVRQYYKMLTVWKSQNAGQEKGSVRYLLSKCDEAGIDRNVTDNVFGN
;
A
#
# COMPACT_ATOMS: atom_id res chain seq x y z
N MET A 1 18.77 -29.66 2.24
CA MET A 1 17.72 -28.69 2.63
C MET A 1 17.55 -27.71 1.49
N VAL A 2 16.52 -27.89 0.67
CA VAL A 2 16.14 -26.84 -0.29
C VAL A 2 15.34 -25.82 0.50
N ILE A 3 15.92 -24.63 0.67
CA ILE A 3 15.19 -23.50 1.21
C ILE A 3 14.20 -23.15 0.11
N SER A 4 12.94 -23.54 0.28
CA SER A 4 11.87 -23.14 -0.62
C SER A 4 11.83 -21.62 -0.60
N LEU A 5 12.47 -20.99 -1.59
CA LEU A 5 12.25 -19.61 -1.99
C LEU A 5 10.75 -19.52 -2.23
N LYS A 6 10.04 -19.10 -1.20
CA LYS A 6 8.62 -18.82 -1.25
C LYS A 6 8.54 -17.53 -2.04
N THR A 7 8.70 -17.64 -3.37
CA THR A 7 8.36 -16.59 -4.32
C THR A 7 6.88 -16.38 -4.12
N LYS A 8 6.52 -15.54 -3.15
CA LYS A 8 5.14 -15.17 -2.89
C LYS A 8 4.63 -14.64 -4.22
N ASP A 9 3.48 -15.17 -4.63
CA ASP A 9 2.83 -14.79 -5.87
C ASP A 9 2.52 -13.29 -5.80
N ASN A 10 3.43 -12.46 -6.28
CA ASN A 10 3.27 -11.01 -6.23
C ASN A 10 2.23 -10.55 -7.27
N THR A 11 1.70 -11.45 -8.10
CA THR A 11 0.60 -11.18 -9.03
C THR A 11 -0.77 -11.22 -8.37
N ARG A 12 -0.90 -11.75 -7.15
CA ARG A 12 -2.15 -11.77 -6.38
C ARG A 12 -2.50 -10.38 -5.83
N ALA A 13 -3.77 -10.20 -5.47
CA ALA A 13 -4.19 -9.03 -4.71
C ALA A 13 -3.70 -9.10 -3.25
N PRO A 14 -3.25 -7.99 -2.65
CA PRO A 14 -2.83 -7.96 -1.26
C PRO A 14 -4.00 -8.26 -0.31
N SER A 15 -3.72 -9.05 0.71
CA SER A 15 -4.66 -9.40 1.78
C SER A 15 -4.87 -8.20 2.71
N ASP A 16 -5.99 -8.14 3.42
CA ASP A 16 -6.28 -7.00 4.30
C ASP A 16 -5.27 -6.87 5.45
N ASP A 17 -4.76 -8.00 5.98
CA ASP A 17 -3.63 -8.00 6.91
C ASP A 17 -2.35 -7.40 6.30
N GLU A 18 -2.03 -7.74 5.04
CA GLU A 18 -0.84 -7.20 4.35
C GLU A 18 -0.99 -5.69 4.11
N LEU A 19 -2.20 -5.23 3.77
CA LEU A 19 -2.48 -3.79 3.64
C LEU A 19 -2.35 -3.09 4.99
N PHE A 20 -2.84 -3.70 6.06
CA PHE A 20 -2.75 -3.15 7.41
C PHE A 20 -1.30 -3.03 7.88
N ASP A 21 -0.50 -4.09 7.71
CA ASP A 21 0.93 -4.07 8.05
C ASP A 21 1.70 -3.05 7.21
N LEU A 22 1.42 -2.95 5.91
CA LEU A 22 2.00 -1.91 5.04
C LEU A 22 1.65 -0.51 5.55
N SER A 23 0.40 -0.24 5.88
CA SER A 23 0.01 1.06 6.43
C SER A 23 0.71 1.41 7.75
N ARG A 24 1.03 0.42 8.60
CA ARG A 24 1.82 0.65 9.82
C ARG A 24 3.27 1.01 9.52
N GLN A 25 3.87 0.40 8.50
CA GLN A 25 5.25 0.69 8.12
C GLN A 25 5.34 2.04 7.41
N LEU A 26 4.40 2.35 6.50
CA LEU A 26 4.33 3.64 5.81
C LEU A 26 4.14 4.81 6.78
N ASN A 27 3.36 4.60 7.85
CA ASN A 27 3.22 5.59 8.92
C ASN A 27 4.55 6.00 9.57
N LYS A 28 5.58 5.15 9.56
CA LYS A 28 6.90 5.52 10.08
C LYS A 28 7.66 6.46 9.15
N HIS A 29 7.26 6.53 7.88
CA HIS A 29 7.91 7.34 6.85
C HIS A 29 7.22 8.68 6.58
N ASP A 30 6.04 8.91 7.19
CA ASP A 30 5.27 10.15 7.41
C ASP A 30 5.06 11.17 6.26
N LYS A 31 5.81 11.14 5.15
CA LYS A 31 5.90 12.28 4.23
C LYS A 31 5.21 12.13 2.87
N GLU A 32 4.82 10.92 2.44
CA GLU A 32 4.53 10.71 1.01
C GLU A 32 3.28 9.87 0.69
N TRP A 33 2.34 9.72 1.63
CA TRP A 33 1.11 8.94 1.42
C TRP A 33 0.22 9.47 0.29
N TRP A 34 0.10 10.79 0.18
CA TRP A 34 -0.59 11.48 -0.91
C TRP A 34 0.00 11.22 -2.29
N LEU A 35 1.33 11.07 -2.39
CA LEU A 35 2.03 10.81 -3.64
C LEU A 35 1.76 9.37 -4.06
N LEU A 36 1.87 8.43 -3.12
CA LEU A 36 1.49 7.05 -3.34
C LEU A 36 0.01 6.94 -3.76
N ALA A 37 -0.90 7.68 -3.11
CA ALA A 37 -2.32 7.71 -3.48
C ALA A 37 -2.53 8.16 -4.93
N LYS A 38 -1.83 9.23 -5.35
CA LYS A 38 -1.87 9.72 -6.75
C LYS A 38 -1.31 8.69 -7.73
N LEU A 39 -0.21 8.04 -7.40
CA LEU A 39 0.41 7.00 -8.22
C LEU A 39 -0.46 5.73 -8.34
N LEU A 40 -1.22 5.43 -7.29
CA LEU A 40 -2.23 4.37 -7.29
C LEU A 40 -3.50 4.75 -8.05
N GLY A 41 -3.62 5.99 -8.52
CA GLY A 41 -4.74 6.48 -9.33
C GLY A 41 -5.94 6.95 -8.52
N LEU A 42 -5.79 7.21 -7.21
CA LEU A 42 -6.85 7.85 -6.45
C LEU A 42 -7.03 9.30 -6.93
N SER A 43 -8.28 9.73 -7.02
CA SER A 43 -8.61 11.13 -7.35
C SER A 43 -8.32 12.05 -6.17
N ASP A 44 -7.99 13.32 -6.43
CA ASP A 44 -7.74 14.32 -5.36
C ASP A 44 -8.92 14.41 -4.38
N LYS A 45 -10.16 14.27 -4.86
CA LYS A 45 -11.36 14.21 -4.00
C LYS A 45 -11.31 13.05 -2.99
N GLN A 46 -10.83 11.88 -3.39
CA GLN A 46 -10.74 10.72 -2.50
C GLN A 46 -9.63 10.88 -1.47
N ILE A 47 -8.51 11.47 -1.90
CA ILE A 47 -7.39 11.81 -1.01
C ILE A 47 -7.88 12.80 0.05
N ASP A 48 -8.59 13.84 -0.38
CA ASP A 48 -9.17 14.85 0.50
C ASP A 48 -10.20 14.25 1.48
N GLU A 49 -11.07 13.32 1.04
CA GLU A 49 -11.98 12.59 1.93
C GLU A 49 -11.26 11.70 2.97
N ILE A 50 -10.11 11.11 2.60
CA ILE A 50 -9.28 10.32 3.51
C ILE A 50 -8.57 11.24 4.52
N GLU A 51 -8.02 12.36 4.06
CA GLU A 51 -7.36 13.38 4.88
C GLU A 51 -8.33 14.03 5.88
N GLN A 52 -9.54 14.36 5.43
CA GLN A 52 -10.62 14.90 6.26
C GLN A 52 -11.11 13.94 7.35
N THR A 53 -10.66 12.69 7.35
CA THR A 53 -10.91 11.76 8.47
C THR A 53 -10.13 12.26 9.71
N LYS A 54 -10.74 13.19 10.45
CA LYS A 54 -10.14 13.92 11.58
C LYS A 54 -9.56 13.00 12.66
N GLY A 55 -8.31 13.28 13.04
CA GLY A 55 -7.66 12.81 14.27
C GLY A 55 -6.18 12.51 14.05
N ASP A 56 -5.29 13.33 14.61
CA ASP A 56 -3.82 13.19 14.64
C ASP A 56 -3.30 11.77 14.97
N THR A 57 -4.12 10.95 15.63
CA THR A 57 -3.74 9.62 16.10
C THR A 57 -3.94 8.50 15.06
N HIS A 58 -4.42 8.81 13.85
CA HIS A 58 -4.92 7.78 12.92
C HIS A 58 -4.33 7.84 11.51
N ILE A 59 -3.13 8.37 11.33
CA ILE A 59 -2.41 8.35 10.04
C ILE A 59 -2.35 6.91 9.47
N VAL A 60 -2.08 5.88 10.29
CA VAL A 60 -2.18 4.45 9.90
C VAL A 60 -3.54 4.10 9.27
N ARG A 61 -4.65 4.60 9.80
CA ARG A 61 -5.99 4.35 9.23
C ARG A 61 -6.18 5.07 7.90
N GLN A 62 -5.58 6.24 7.70
CA GLN A 62 -5.62 6.94 6.41
C GLN A 62 -4.90 6.11 5.35
N TYR A 63 -3.70 5.62 5.63
CA TYR A 63 -2.97 4.70 4.75
C TYR A 63 -3.77 3.42 4.46
N TYR A 64 -4.32 2.79 5.51
CA TYR A 64 -5.12 1.58 5.34
C TYR A 64 -6.33 1.84 4.44
N LYS A 65 -7.08 2.93 4.71
CA LYS A 65 -8.27 3.29 3.93
C LYS A 65 -7.93 3.62 2.48
N MET A 66 -6.83 4.33 2.23
CA MET A 66 -6.31 4.57 0.88
C MET A 66 -6.03 3.24 0.15
N LEU A 67 -5.32 2.32 0.79
CA LEU A 67 -5.02 1.01 0.21
C LEU A 67 -6.28 0.17 -0.03
N THR A 68 -7.24 0.19 0.88
CA THR A 68 -8.53 -0.50 0.70
C THR A 68 -9.32 0.08 -0.47
N VAL A 69 -9.36 1.41 -0.61
CA VAL A 69 -10.02 2.09 -1.73
C VAL A 69 -9.36 1.70 -3.05
N TRP A 70 -8.03 1.76 -3.13
CA TRP A 70 -7.29 1.32 -4.32
C TRP A 70 -7.56 -0.15 -4.66
N LYS A 71 -7.47 -1.06 -3.68
CA LYS A 71 -7.74 -2.49 -3.86
C LYS A 71 -9.16 -2.72 -4.36
N SER A 72 -10.13 -1.99 -3.82
CA SER A 72 -11.54 -2.09 -4.23
C SER A 72 -11.75 -1.59 -5.66
N GLN A 73 -11.08 -0.51 -6.09
CA GLN A 73 -11.19 0.02 -7.45
C GLN A 73 -10.52 -0.87 -8.50
N ASN A 74 -9.44 -1.55 -8.10
CA ASN A 74 -8.63 -2.39 -8.99
C ASN A 74 -8.88 -3.89 -8.76
N ALA A 75 -9.98 -4.25 -8.09
CA ALA A 75 -10.34 -5.63 -7.81
C ALA A 75 -10.52 -6.41 -9.13
N GLY A 76 -9.77 -7.50 -9.29
CA GLY A 76 -9.78 -8.32 -10.51
C GLY A 76 -8.98 -7.73 -11.69
N GLN A 77 -8.25 -6.64 -11.49
CA GLN A 77 -7.33 -6.07 -12.48
C GLN A 77 -5.86 -6.33 -12.09
N GLU A 78 -4.97 -6.37 -13.08
CA GLU A 78 -3.52 -6.46 -12.83
C GLU A 78 -3.01 -5.32 -11.93
N LYS A 79 -3.66 -4.15 -12.02
CA LYS A 79 -3.40 -2.97 -11.20
C LYS A 79 -3.73 -3.15 -9.72
N GLY A 80 -4.48 -4.20 -9.35
CA GLY A 80 -4.79 -4.55 -7.96
C GLY A 80 -3.82 -5.55 -7.35
N SER A 81 -2.74 -5.90 -8.05
CA SER A 81 -1.75 -6.88 -7.60
C SER A 81 -0.72 -6.29 -6.64
N VAL A 82 -0.12 -7.13 -5.79
CA VAL A 82 1.02 -6.78 -4.92
C VAL A 82 2.17 -6.20 -5.75
N ARG A 83 2.45 -6.78 -6.92
CA ARG A 83 3.52 -6.33 -7.83
C ARG A 83 3.29 -4.90 -8.31
N TYR A 84 2.05 -4.54 -8.64
CA TYR A 84 1.72 -3.18 -9.01
C TYR A 84 1.93 -2.22 -7.83
N LEU A 85 1.46 -2.60 -6.63
CA LEU A 85 1.64 -1.81 -5.42
C LEU A 85 3.13 -1.59 -5.10
N LEU A 86 3.95 -2.64 -5.16
CA LEU A 86 5.41 -2.57 -4.96
C LEU A 86 6.06 -1.61 -5.95
N SER A 87 5.68 -1.68 -7.23
CA SER A 87 6.16 -0.77 -8.26
C SER A 87 5.81 0.69 -7.95
N LYS A 88 4.59 0.96 -7.47
CA LYS A 88 4.16 2.31 -7.07
C LYS A 88 4.82 2.79 -5.78
N CYS A 89 5.12 1.90 -4.85
CA CYS A 89 5.92 2.24 -3.67
C CYS A 89 7.35 2.66 -4.05
N ASP A 90 7.99 1.93 -4.96
CA ASP A 90 9.33 2.25 -5.48
C ASP A 90 9.34 3.61 -6.21
N GLU A 91 8.33 3.88 -7.04
CA GLU A 91 8.14 5.17 -7.73
C GLU A 91 7.87 6.33 -6.76
N ALA A 92 7.21 6.06 -5.63
CA ALA A 92 7.01 7.02 -4.55
C ALA A 92 8.25 7.22 -3.66
N GLY A 93 9.37 6.53 -3.93
CA GLY A 93 10.58 6.60 -3.10
C GLY A 93 10.47 5.88 -1.77
N ILE A 94 9.47 5.02 -1.58
CA ILE A 94 9.31 4.22 -0.36
C ILE A 94 10.40 3.14 -0.32
N ASP A 95 11.09 3.05 0.80
CA ASP A 95 12.22 2.15 0.99
C ASP A 95 11.82 0.68 0.74
N ARG A 96 12.64 -0.01 -0.06
CA ARG A 96 12.81 -1.49 -0.15
C ARG A 96 12.27 -2.24 1.06
N ASN A 97 12.93 -1.97 2.18
CA ASN A 97 12.77 -2.70 3.43
C ASN A 97 11.37 -2.52 4.04
N VAL A 98 10.67 -1.41 3.76
CA VAL A 98 9.28 -1.21 4.22
C VAL A 98 8.37 -2.25 3.58
N THR A 99 8.48 -2.37 2.25
CA THR A 99 7.67 -3.32 1.50
C THR A 99 8.13 -4.77 1.72
N ASP A 100 9.43 -4.96 1.91
CA ASP A 100 10.04 -6.26 2.14
C ASP A 100 9.61 -6.88 3.49
N ASN A 101 9.54 -6.08 4.55
CA ASN A 101 9.07 -6.55 5.85
C ASN A 101 7.61 -7.06 5.82
N VAL A 102 6.81 -6.58 4.87
CA VAL A 102 5.38 -6.93 4.74
C VAL A 102 5.21 -8.09 3.76
N PHE A 103 5.79 -7.95 2.58
CA PHE A 103 5.62 -8.91 1.49
C PHE A 103 6.71 -9.99 1.48
N GLY A 104 7.76 -9.90 2.30
CA GLY A 104 8.85 -10.89 2.47
C GLY A 104 9.54 -11.22 1.16
N ASN A 105 10.16 -10.22 0.53
CA ASN A 105 10.81 -10.33 -0.78
C ASN A 105 12.34 -10.46 -0.68
#